data_AF-A0A348P4F3-F1
#
_entry.id   AF-A0A348P4F3-F1
#
_cell.length_a   1.000
_cell.length_b   1.000
_cell.length_c   1.000
_cell.angle_alpha   90.00
_cell.angle_beta   90.00
_cell.angle_gamma   90.00
#
_symmetry.space_group_name_H-M   'P 1'
#
loop_
_entity.id
_entity.type
_entity.pdbx_description
1 polymer ?
#
loop_
_entity_poly.entity_id
_entity_poly.type
_entity_poly.pdbx_seq_one_letter_code
_entity_poly.pdbx_strand_id
1 'polypeptide(L)'
;MSYTERLEKIKILDNTWQTAYNQTELFSLVMQHFYSPLPEGKKVKKAIVIGYDGCTCEMLNYLDNVKRGAVKYLLSNGGHGVFTYAGGVPYPEKITQDTSTAPGWCSMLTGTVAGNNKVYDNGITKELEPKSLFLKLVEDGAAKKAAFYVSWEGHFDEDGATYLKEKSYIEQKNLPISFVSAEDDDGTCANVLNDIKSEDCSDFTFCILEYPDHNGHGFKFLPEKPEYMQA
;
A
#
# COMPACT_ATOMS: atom_id res chain seq x y z
N MET A 1 19.04 18.68 13.83
CA MET A 1 17.67 18.24 14.16
C MET A 1 17.62 16.74 14.03
N SER A 2 17.28 16.03 15.10
CA SER A 2 17.12 14.56 15.10
C SER A 2 15.96 14.15 14.18
N TYR A 3 15.87 12.86 13.85
CA TYR A 3 14.72 12.34 13.09
C TYR A 3 13.40 12.58 13.83
N THR A 4 13.36 12.28 15.14
CA THR A 4 12.16 12.48 15.96
C THR A 4 11.72 13.94 16.04
N GLU A 5 12.65 14.89 16.12
CA GLU A 5 12.34 16.32 16.08
C GLU A 5 11.73 16.76 14.74
N ARG A 6 12.05 16.08 13.63
CA ARG A 6 11.43 16.34 12.31
C ARG A 6 10.03 15.75 12.22
N LEU A 7 9.80 14.57 12.81
CA LEU A 7 8.46 13.96 12.88
C LEU A 7 7.49 14.82 13.69
N GLU A 8 7.93 15.39 14.81
CA GLU A 8 7.12 16.27 15.66
C GLU A 8 6.63 17.54 14.96
N LYS A 9 7.25 17.93 13.85
CA LYS A 9 6.82 19.07 13.04
C LYS A 9 5.65 18.77 12.11
N ILE A 10 5.34 17.50 11.86
CA ILE A 10 4.21 17.12 11.00
C ILE A 10 2.92 17.36 11.78
N LYS A 11 2.17 18.41 11.41
CA LYS A 11 0.95 18.84 12.12
C LYS A 11 -0.35 18.37 11.50
N ILE A 12 -0.29 17.73 10.33
CA ILE A 12 -1.47 17.30 9.57
C ILE A 12 -2.01 15.92 9.99
N LEU A 13 -1.41 15.30 11.01
CA LEU A 13 -1.70 13.93 11.43
C LEU A 13 -2.43 13.91 12.78
N ASP A 14 -3.37 12.99 12.93
CA ASP A 14 -4.27 12.84 14.08
C ASP A 14 -3.57 12.15 15.28
N ASN A 15 -2.48 11.42 15.03
CA ASN A 15 -1.68 10.74 16.05
C ASN A 15 -0.23 11.25 16.04
N THR A 16 0.56 10.78 17.01
CA THR A 16 2.00 11.06 17.12
C THR A 16 2.83 9.86 16.66
N TRP A 17 4.12 10.05 16.40
CA TRP A 17 5.02 8.96 16.03
C TRP A 17 5.14 7.89 17.13
N GLN A 18 4.94 8.27 18.40
CA GLN A 18 4.92 7.36 19.55
C GLN A 18 3.66 6.46 19.58
N THR A 19 2.59 6.93 18.94
CA THR A 19 1.29 6.24 18.84
C THR A 19 1.02 5.81 17.40
N ALA A 20 2.08 5.63 16.60
CA ALA A 20 1.97 5.22 15.21
C ALA A 20 1.32 3.83 15.11
N TYR A 21 0.47 3.66 14.11
CA TYR A 21 -0.15 2.38 13.82
C TYR A 21 0.84 1.43 13.12
N ASN A 22 0.73 0.14 13.37
CA ASN A 22 1.50 -0.85 12.61
C ASN A 22 1.03 -0.85 11.15
N GLN A 23 1.94 -1.07 10.19
CA GLN A 23 1.59 -1.24 8.78
C GLN A 23 0.49 -2.28 8.52
N THR A 24 0.37 -3.31 9.37
CA THR A 24 -0.68 -4.33 9.26
C THR A 24 -2.09 -3.79 9.47
N GLU A 25 -2.27 -2.61 10.08
CA GLU A 25 -3.58 -2.00 10.32
C GLU A 25 -4.35 -1.68 9.02
N LEU A 26 -3.65 -1.50 7.90
CA LEU A 26 -4.30 -1.33 6.59
C LEU A 26 -5.21 -2.52 6.26
N PHE A 27 -4.75 -3.74 6.53
CA PHE A 27 -5.52 -4.96 6.31
C PHE A 27 -6.85 -4.91 7.07
N SER A 28 -6.76 -4.61 8.37
CA SER A 28 -7.93 -4.50 9.26
C SER A 28 -8.90 -3.44 8.77
N LEU A 29 -8.40 -2.27 8.35
CA LEU A 29 -9.21 -1.17 7.84
C LEU A 29 -9.99 -1.57 6.57
N VAL A 30 -9.31 -2.19 5.60
CA VAL A 30 -9.95 -2.64 4.36
C VAL A 30 -10.97 -3.74 4.64
N MET A 31 -10.60 -4.74 5.44
CA MET A 31 -11.54 -5.81 5.85
C MET A 31 -12.76 -5.21 6.56
N GLN A 32 -12.59 -4.30 7.51
CA GLN A 32 -13.71 -3.66 8.18
C GLN A 32 -14.62 -2.90 7.19
N HIS A 33 -14.04 -2.20 6.21
CA HIS A 33 -14.82 -1.51 5.18
C HIS A 33 -15.73 -2.47 4.41
N PHE A 34 -15.18 -3.57 3.90
CA PHE A 34 -15.92 -4.53 3.07
C PHE A 34 -16.97 -5.34 3.84
N TYR A 35 -16.74 -5.61 5.13
CA TYR A 35 -17.67 -6.40 5.96
C TYR A 35 -18.67 -5.54 6.74
N SER A 36 -18.47 -4.22 6.77
CA SER A 36 -19.46 -3.30 7.33
C SER A 36 -20.72 -3.22 6.47
N PRO A 37 -21.91 -2.96 7.05
CA PRO A 37 -23.13 -2.71 6.28
C PRO A 37 -22.92 -1.65 5.20
N LEU A 38 -23.59 -1.83 4.05
CA LEU A 38 -23.61 -0.82 3.00
C LEU A 38 -24.28 0.46 3.50
N PRO A 39 -23.72 1.65 3.18
CA PRO A 39 -24.44 2.91 3.39
C PRO A 39 -25.77 2.90 2.63
N GLU A 40 -26.74 3.65 3.11
CA GLU A 40 -28.05 3.76 2.47
C GLU A 40 -27.92 4.15 0.98
N GLY A 41 -28.67 3.45 0.12
CA GLY A 41 -28.65 3.67 -1.33
C GLY A 41 -27.43 3.11 -2.07
N LYS A 42 -26.42 2.57 -1.37
CA LYS A 42 -25.27 1.88 -2.00
C LYS A 42 -25.54 0.38 -2.14
N LYS A 43 -25.00 -0.22 -3.21
CA LYS A 43 -25.19 -1.64 -3.55
C LYS A 43 -23.91 -2.47 -3.46
N VAL A 44 -22.75 -1.83 -3.50
CA VAL A 44 -21.43 -2.47 -3.58
C VAL A 44 -20.43 -1.61 -2.78
N LYS A 45 -19.51 -2.26 -2.07
CA LYS A 45 -18.36 -1.61 -1.42
C LYS A 45 -17.24 -1.47 -2.43
N LYS A 46 -16.57 -0.32 -2.42
CA LYS A 46 -15.45 -0.03 -3.31
C LYS A 46 -14.33 0.57 -2.49
N ALA A 47 -13.11 0.11 -2.71
CA ALA A 47 -11.92 0.70 -2.10
C ALA A 47 -10.76 0.74 -3.09
N ILE A 48 -10.05 1.86 -3.08
CA ILE A 48 -8.76 2.00 -3.74
C ILE A 48 -7.71 2.31 -2.67
N VAL A 49 -6.59 1.61 -2.73
CA VAL A 49 -5.38 1.93 -1.96
C VAL A 49 -4.31 2.36 -2.95
N ILE A 50 -3.72 3.52 -2.69
CA ILE A 50 -2.62 4.09 -3.49
C ILE A 50 -1.40 4.15 -2.58
N GLY A 51 -0.41 3.33 -2.88
CA GLY A 51 0.90 3.32 -2.25
C GLY A 51 1.88 4.20 -3.02
N TYR A 52 2.77 4.85 -2.29
CA TYR A 52 3.91 5.57 -2.85
C TYR A 52 5.16 4.92 -2.26
N ASP A 53 5.85 4.09 -3.03
CA ASP A 53 7.02 3.37 -2.52
C ASP A 53 8.15 4.34 -2.20
N GLY A 54 8.95 4.02 -1.19
CA GLY A 54 10.05 4.84 -0.73
C GLY A 54 9.63 6.21 -0.18
N CYS A 55 8.33 6.51 -0.07
CA CYS A 55 7.83 7.80 0.39
C CYS A 55 7.86 7.88 1.92
N THR A 56 8.82 8.63 2.46
CA THR A 56 8.94 8.84 3.90
C THR A 56 7.87 9.81 4.40
N CYS A 57 7.36 9.59 5.62
CA CYS A 57 6.37 10.49 6.22
C CYS A 57 6.84 11.94 6.35
N GLU A 58 8.16 12.20 6.31
CA GLU A 58 8.71 13.55 6.33
C GLU A 58 8.27 14.39 5.11
N MET A 59 7.94 13.74 3.98
CA MET A 59 7.38 14.41 2.79
C MET A 59 6.09 15.17 3.13
N LEU A 60 5.32 14.71 4.11
CA LEU A 60 4.08 15.36 4.54
C LEU A 60 4.30 16.76 5.12
N ASN A 61 5.49 17.05 5.70
CA ASN A 61 5.84 18.41 6.16
C ASN A 61 5.83 19.43 5.02
N TYR A 62 6.11 18.97 3.80
CA TYR A 62 6.23 19.82 2.63
C TYR A 62 4.90 19.92 1.88
N LEU A 63 4.08 18.86 1.92
CA LEU A 63 2.75 18.85 1.33
C LEU A 63 1.74 19.77 2.03
N ASP A 64 1.92 20.08 3.32
CA ASP A 64 1.04 21.01 4.03
C ASP A 64 1.01 22.42 3.38
N ASN A 65 2.15 22.84 2.82
CA ASN A 65 2.31 24.12 2.13
C ASN A 65 1.79 24.12 0.69
N VAL A 66 1.44 22.95 0.13
CA VAL A 66 0.92 22.83 -1.23
C VAL A 66 -0.58 23.16 -1.23
N LYS A 67 -0.91 24.41 -1.58
CA LYS A 67 -2.29 24.95 -1.54
C LYS A 67 -3.33 24.16 -2.36
N ARG A 68 -2.90 23.35 -3.33
CA ARG A 68 -3.77 22.50 -4.19
C ARG A 68 -3.32 21.03 -4.23
N GLY A 69 -2.81 20.50 -3.12
CA GLY A 69 -2.40 19.09 -3.03
C GLY A 69 -3.58 18.14 -2.84
N ALA A 70 -3.52 16.96 -3.46
CA ALA A 70 -4.55 15.91 -3.31
C ALA A 70 -4.73 15.47 -1.86
N VAL A 71 -3.63 15.32 -1.10
CA VAL A 71 -3.65 15.01 0.34
C VAL A 71 -4.44 16.07 1.11
N LYS A 72 -4.18 17.36 0.87
CA LYS A 72 -4.90 18.46 1.53
C LYS A 72 -6.38 18.47 1.19
N TYR A 73 -6.73 18.15 -0.06
CA TYR A 73 -8.11 18.00 -0.48
C TYR A 73 -8.79 16.85 0.29
N LEU A 74 -8.15 15.68 0.39
CA LEU A 74 -8.70 14.54 1.14
C LEU A 74 -8.94 14.90 2.61
N LEU A 75 -7.94 15.48 3.29
CA LEU A 75 -8.04 15.91 4.69
C LEU A 75 -9.16 16.94 4.89
N SER A 76 -9.32 17.89 3.96
CA SER A 76 -10.37 18.91 4.03
C SER A 76 -11.78 18.35 3.76
N ASN A 77 -11.89 17.14 3.23
CA ASN A 77 -13.16 16.47 2.90
C ASN A 77 -13.44 15.26 3.81
N GLY A 78 -12.94 15.29 5.04
CA GLY A 78 -13.21 14.25 6.04
C GLY A 78 -12.25 13.06 6.01
N GLY A 79 -11.15 13.15 5.25
CA GLY A 79 -10.04 12.22 5.36
C GLY A 79 -9.25 12.42 6.65
N HIS A 80 -8.54 11.37 7.07
CA HIS A 80 -7.72 11.35 8.28
C HIS A 80 -6.27 11.07 7.91
N GLY A 81 -5.35 11.82 8.51
CA GLY A 81 -3.92 11.59 8.37
C GLY A 81 -3.40 10.88 9.61
N VAL A 82 -2.68 9.77 9.46
CA VAL A 82 -2.07 9.06 10.60
C VAL A 82 -0.63 8.66 10.31
N PHE A 83 0.21 8.68 11.34
CA PHE A 83 1.49 7.99 11.35
C PHE A 83 1.26 6.47 11.38
N THR A 84 1.96 5.81 10.48
CA THR A 84 2.17 4.37 10.49
C THR A 84 3.68 4.07 10.51
N TYR A 85 4.05 2.85 10.83
CA TYR A 85 5.44 2.41 10.76
C TYR A 85 5.58 1.03 10.12
N ALA A 86 6.69 0.86 9.39
CA ALA A 86 7.16 -0.40 8.82
C ALA A 86 8.33 -0.97 9.64
N GLY A 87 8.73 -2.22 9.36
CA GLY A 87 9.89 -2.85 10.02
C GLY A 87 9.57 -3.88 11.11
N GLY A 88 8.28 -4.25 11.25
CA GLY A 88 7.84 -5.38 12.07
C GLY A 88 7.20 -4.96 13.39
N VAL A 89 7.38 -5.74 14.45
CA VAL A 89 6.80 -5.46 15.78
C VAL A 89 7.93 -5.37 16.81
N PRO A 90 8.13 -4.21 17.47
CA PRO A 90 9.18 -4.07 18.47
C PRO A 90 8.81 -4.64 19.85
N TYR A 91 7.53 -4.93 20.12
CA TYR A 91 7.02 -5.38 21.43
C TYR A 91 5.71 -6.19 21.31
N PRO A 92 5.46 -7.23 22.13
CA PRO A 92 6.32 -7.76 23.19
C PRO A 92 7.47 -8.63 22.66
N GLU A 93 7.27 -9.29 21.52
CA GLU A 93 8.34 -10.01 20.82
C GLU A 93 8.89 -9.13 19.70
N LYS A 94 10.21 -8.98 19.67
CA LYS A 94 10.90 -8.22 18.63
C LYS A 94 10.95 -9.05 17.35
N ILE A 95 10.01 -8.80 16.44
CA ILE A 95 10.04 -9.32 15.07
C ILE A 95 10.58 -8.20 14.19
N THR A 96 11.80 -8.35 13.71
CA THR A 96 12.41 -7.43 12.73
C THR A 96 12.14 -7.93 11.32
N GLN A 97 11.77 -7.02 10.43
CA GLN A 97 11.77 -7.22 8.99
C GLN A 97 12.43 -6.01 8.34
N ASP A 98 12.92 -6.19 7.12
CA ASP A 98 13.45 -5.06 6.39
C ASP A 98 12.34 -4.05 6.08
N THR A 99 12.77 -2.80 5.97
CA THR A 99 11.92 -1.67 5.54
C THR A 99 12.00 -1.49 4.03
N SER A 100 12.23 -2.59 3.31
CA SER A 100 12.22 -2.69 1.84
C SER A 100 10.79 -2.92 1.32
N THR A 101 10.62 -2.68 0.02
CA THR A 101 9.37 -2.79 -0.74
C THR A 101 8.55 -4.04 -0.39
N ALA A 102 9.04 -5.24 -0.68
CA ALA A 102 8.26 -6.46 -0.57
C ALA A 102 7.80 -6.77 0.87
N PRO A 103 8.65 -6.75 1.91
CA PRO A 103 8.22 -6.97 3.28
C PRO A 103 7.17 -5.98 3.78
N GLY A 104 7.31 -4.70 3.42
CA GLY A 104 6.38 -3.64 3.78
C GLY A 104 4.99 -3.91 3.20
N TRP A 105 4.90 -3.96 1.87
CA TRP A 105 3.65 -4.19 1.15
C TRP A 105 3.00 -5.54 1.49
N CYS A 106 3.78 -6.62 1.61
CA CYS A 106 3.25 -7.93 1.98
C CYS A 106 2.61 -7.92 3.37
N SER A 107 3.17 -7.17 4.32
CA SER A 107 2.60 -7.08 5.66
C SER A 107 1.30 -6.27 5.69
N MET A 108 1.23 -5.18 4.92
CA MET A 108 0.01 -4.41 4.73
C MET A 108 -1.11 -5.24 4.06
N LEU A 109 -0.75 -6.02 3.04
CA LEU A 109 -1.71 -6.81 2.25
C LEU A 109 -2.15 -8.10 2.93
N THR A 110 -1.38 -8.66 3.88
CA THR A 110 -1.73 -9.90 4.59
C THR A 110 -2.17 -9.67 6.03
N GLY A 111 -2.00 -8.45 6.56
CA GLY A 111 -2.32 -8.14 7.96
C GLY A 111 -1.40 -8.80 8.97
N THR A 112 -0.25 -9.34 8.54
CA THR A 112 0.71 -10.00 9.43
C THR A 112 2.13 -9.59 9.07
N VAL A 113 3.03 -9.56 10.05
CA VAL A 113 4.46 -9.25 9.82
C VAL A 113 5.25 -10.45 9.29
N ALA A 114 6.51 -10.24 8.90
CA ALA A 114 7.41 -11.28 8.36
C ALA A 114 7.52 -12.54 9.22
N GLY A 115 7.38 -12.42 10.54
CA GLY A 115 7.26 -13.56 11.47
C GLY A 115 6.25 -14.62 11.03
N ASN A 116 5.16 -14.18 10.40
CA ASN A 116 4.06 -15.03 9.97
C ASN A 116 4.02 -15.20 8.44
N ASN A 117 4.14 -14.12 7.66
CA ASN A 117 4.07 -14.19 6.20
C ASN A 117 5.38 -14.65 5.51
N LYS A 118 6.48 -14.71 6.28
CA LYS A 118 7.83 -15.18 5.88
C LYS A 118 8.58 -14.30 4.87
N VAL A 119 8.07 -13.13 4.51
CA VAL A 119 8.74 -12.17 3.62
C VAL A 119 9.57 -11.20 4.47
N TYR A 120 10.85 -11.52 4.67
CA TYR A 120 11.78 -10.72 5.47
C TYR A 120 12.55 -9.68 4.66
N ASP A 121 12.72 -9.89 3.36
CA ASP A 121 13.41 -9.03 2.40
C ASP A 121 12.79 -9.18 0.98
N ASN A 122 13.24 -8.37 0.02
CA ASN A 122 12.93 -8.47 -1.40
C ASN A 122 13.42 -9.80 -2.00
N GLY A 123 12.76 -10.27 -3.07
CA GLY A 123 13.10 -11.54 -3.74
C GLY A 123 12.68 -12.81 -2.98
N ILE A 124 11.85 -12.66 -1.95
CA ILE A 124 11.24 -13.79 -1.24
C ILE A 124 9.79 -13.97 -1.71
N THR A 125 9.51 -15.09 -2.36
CA THR A 125 8.14 -15.49 -2.68
C THR A 125 7.39 -15.92 -1.42
N LYS A 126 6.27 -15.26 -1.13
CA LYS A 126 5.40 -15.63 -0.01
C LYS A 126 4.69 -16.95 -0.28
N GLU A 127 4.39 -17.70 0.77
CA GLU A 127 3.45 -18.82 0.69
C GLU A 127 2.02 -18.33 0.41
N LEU A 128 1.13 -19.23 -0.01
CA LEU A 128 -0.26 -18.87 -0.26
C LEU A 128 -0.94 -18.31 1.00
N GLU A 129 -0.65 -18.92 2.16
CA GLU A 129 -1.09 -18.42 3.46
C GLU A 129 0.03 -17.63 4.16
N PRO A 130 -0.28 -16.48 4.77
CA PRO A 130 -1.60 -15.84 4.82
C PRO A 130 -2.00 -15.24 3.47
N LYS A 131 -3.30 -15.37 3.14
CA LYS A 131 -3.88 -14.76 1.92
C LYS A 131 -3.76 -13.24 1.96
N SER A 132 -3.45 -12.64 0.82
CA SER A 132 -3.56 -11.18 0.68
C SER A 132 -5.02 -10.71 0.73
N LEU A 133 -5.23 -9.40 0.86
CA LEU A 133 -6.54 -8.76 0.69
C LEU A 133 -7.20 -9.13 -0.64
N PHE A 134 -6.45 -9.24 -1.75
CA PHE A 134 -7.03 -9.58 -3.05
C PHE A 134 -7.71 -10.94 -3.01
N LEU A 135 -6.96 -11.95 -2.60
CA LEU A 135 -7.45 -13.32 -2.57
C LEU A 135 -8.52 -13.51 -1.50
N LYS A 136 -8.30 -12.95 -0.30
CA LYS A 136 -9.24 -13.07 0.82
C LYS A 136 -10.59 -12.44 0.52
N LEU A 137 -10.62 -11.19 0.03
CA LEU A 137 -11.88 -10.49 -0.24
C LEU A 137 -12.70 -11.19 -1.32
N VAL A 138 -12.04 -11.71 -2.36
CA VAL A 138 -12.72 -12.40 -3.47
C VAL A 138 -13.23 -13.77 -3.08
N GLU A 139 -12.43 -14.59 -2.38
CA GLU A 139 -12.86 -15.92 -1.97
C GLU A 139 -13.94 -15.89 -0.89
N ASP A 140 -13.90 -14.91 0.01
CA ASP A 140 -14.95 -14.71 1.02
C ASP A 140 -16.24 -14.11 0.41
N GLY A 141 -16.22 -13.73 -0.88
CA GLY A 141 -17.35 -13.12 -1.59
C GLY A 141 -17.64 -11.67 -1.19
N ALA A 142 -16.74 -11.04 -0.43
CA ALA A 142 -16.85 -9.65 0.01
C ALA A 142 -16.55 -8.66 -1.13
N ALA A 143 -15.68 -9.06 -2.07
CA ALA A 143 -15.44 -8.40 -3.35
C ALA A 143 -15.73 -9.37 -4.49
N LYS A 144 -16.34 -8.89 -5.58
CA LYS A 144 -16.50 -9.66 -6.81
C LYS A 144 -15.24 -9.66 -7.66
N LYS A 145 -14.45 -8.60 -7.58
CA LYS A 145 -13.26 -8.41 -8.42
C LYS A 145 -12.22 -7.59 -7.68
N ALA A 146 -10.95 -7.94 -7.84
CA ALA A 146 -9.85 -7.17 -7.29
C ALA A 146 -8.73 -6.98 -8.31
N ALA A 147 -7.93 -5.93 -8.15
CA ALA A 147 -6.81 -5.65 -9.02
C ALA A 147 -5.59 -5.10 -8.29
N PHE A 148 -4.41 -5.52 -8.74
CA PHE A 148 -3.12 -5.04 -8.28
C PHE A 148 -2.34 -4.45 -9.48
N TYR A 149 -2.07 -3.15 -9.42
CA TYR A 149 -1.38 -2.40 -10.48
C TYR A 149 -0.05 -1.84 -9.97
N VAL A 150 1.05 -2.18 -10.62
CA VAL A 150 2.40 -1.76 -10.23
C VAL A 150 3.28 -1.61 -11.47
N SER A 151 4.46 -1.00 -11.32
CA SER A 151 5.51 -1.05 -12.35
C SER A 151 6.69 -1.95 -11.96
N TRP A 152 6.93 -2.18 -10.66
CA TRP A 152 8.00 -3.08 -10.23
C TRP A 152 7.61 -4.57 -10.34
N GLU A 153 8.31 -5.29 -11.22
CA GLU A 153 8.05 -6.70 -11.54
C GLU A 153 8.28 -7.65 -10.34
N GLY A 154 9.09 -7.26 -9.35
CA GLY A 154 9.39 -8.01 -8.12
C GLY A 154 8.16 -8.34 -7.27
N HIS A 155 7.01 -7.75 -7.58
CA HIS A 155 5.74 -8.16 -7.00
C HIS A 155 5.21 -9.48 -7.55
N PHE A 156 5.23 -9.73 -8.86
CA PHE A 156 4.60 -10.95 -9.42
C PHE A 156 5.06 -11.39 -10.84
N ASP A 157 6.00 -10.72 -11.48
CA ASP A 157 6.38 -10.96 -12.88
C ASP A 157 7.82 -11.48 -13.08
N GLU A 158 8.58 -11.69 -12.00
CA GLU A 158 9.94 -12.27 -12.05
C GLU A 158 10.15 -13.49 -11.13
N ASP A 159 11.27 -14.18 -11.31
CA ASP A 159 11.68 -15.28 -10.44
C ASP A 159 11.95 -14.77 -9.01
N GLY A 160 11.33 -15.40 -8.02
CA GLY A 160 11.42 -14.94 -6.62
C GLY A 160 10.45 -13.81 -6.28
N ALA A 161 9.61 -13.37 -7.22
CA ALA A 161 8.61 -12.34 -6.97
C ALA A 161 7.68 -12.70 -5.80
N THR A 162 7.28 -11.69 -5.03
CA THR A 162 6.60 -11.88 -3.75
C THR A 162 5.30 -12.66 -3.88
N TYR A 163 4.43 -12.29 -4.81
CA TYR A 163 3.09 -12.84 -4.96
C TYR A 163 2.97 -13.93 -6.04
N LEU A 164 4.10 -14.48 -6.51
CA LEU A 164 4.12 -15.45 -7.61
C LEU A 164 3.23 -16.68 -7.38
N LYS A 165 3.27 -17.24 -6.15
CA LYS A 165 2.41 -18.37 -5.75
C LYS A 165 0.92 -18.00 -5.72
N GLU A 166 0.61 -16.77 -5.34
CA GLU A 166 -0.78 -16.30 -5.28
C GLU A 166 -1.33 -16.01 -6.69
N LYS A 167 -0.52 -15.37 -7.56
CA LYS A 167 -0.85 -15.20 -8.99
C LYS A 167 -1.13 -16.56 -9.66
N SER A 168 -0.26 -17.54 -9.42
CA SER A 168 -0.44 -18.91 -9.94
C SER A 168 -1.76 -19.54 -9.44
N TYR A 169 -2.11 -19.34 -8.17
CA TYR A 169 -3.36 -19.82 -7.61
C TYR A 169 -4.59 -19.15 -8.25
N ILE A 170 -4.56 -17.83 -8.40
CA ILE A 170 -5.60 -17.02 -9.04
C ILE A 170 -5.87 -17.52 -10.46
N GLU A 171 -4.81 -17.71 -11.25
CA GLU A 171 -4.89 -18.18 -12.64
C GLU A 171 -5.46 -19.61 -12.72
N GLN A 172 -4.95 -20.53 -11.89
CA GLN A 172 -5.42 -21.92 -11.86
C GLN A 172 -6.89 -22.05 -11.47
N LYS A 173 -7.38 -21.16 -10.61
CA LYS A 173 -8.77 -21.14 -10.14
C LYS A 173 -9.67 -20.25 -10.98
N ASN A 174 -9.11 -19.53 -11.95
CA ASN A 174 -9.83 -18.52 -12.74
C ASN A 174 -10.59 -17.53 -11.85
N LEU A 175 -9.93 -17.05 -10.77
CA LEU A 175 -10.50 -16.05 -9.89
C LEU A 175 -10.50 -14.68 -10.57
N PRO A 176 -11.52 -13.83 -10.33
CA PRO A 176 -11.62 -12.48 -10.89
C PRO A 176 -10.66 -11.50 -10.19
N ILE A 177 -9.36 -11.81 -10.22
CA ILE A 177 -8.29 -10.98 -9.68
C ILE A 177 -7.27 -10.73 -10.78
N SER A 178 -6.92 -9.46 -11.01
CA SER A 178 -5.98 -9.07 -12.05
C SER A 178 -4.70 -8.49 -11.45
N PHE A 179 -3.56 -9.12 -11.71
CA PHE A 179 -2.24 -8.55 -11.43
C PHE A 179 -1.68 -8.03 -12.74
N VAL A 180 -1.39 -6.72 -12.80
CA VAL A 180 -1.03 -6.04 -14.04
C VAL A 180 0.16 -5.13 -13.79
N SER A 181 1.24 -5.39 -14.51
CA SER A 181 2.41 -4.54 -14.57
C SER A 181 2.28 -3.45 -15.63
N ALA A 182 2.97 -2.34 -15.43
CA ALA A 182 3.17 -1.27 -16.39
C ALA A 182 4.67 -0.90 -16.46
N GLU A 183 5.06 -0.12 -17.46
CA GLU A 183 6.46 0.32 -17.60
C GLU A 183 6.86 1.31 -16.48
N ASP A 184 5.92 2.17 -16.06
CA ASP A 184 6.16 3.24 -15.10
C ASP A 184 4.88 3.65 -14.36
N ASP A 185 4.97 4.69 -13.53
CA ASP A 185 3.86 5.22 -12.74
C ASP A 185 2.75 5.82 -13.61
N ASP A 186 3.07 6.41 -14.76
CA ASP A 186 2.09 6.93 -15.73
C ASP A 186 1.26 5.79 -16.31
N GLY A 187 1.91 4.67 -16.68
CA GLY A 187 1.25 3.44 -17.11
C GLY A 187 0.41 2.81 -16.01
N THR A 188 0.92 2.75 -14.77
CA THR A 188 0.17 2.27 -13.60
C THR A 188 -1.09 3.12 -13.38
N CYS A 189 -0.96 4.45 -13.41
CA CYS A 189 -2.08 5.38 -13.29
C CYS A 189 -3.09 5.20 -14.43
N ALA A 190 -2.63 5.04 -15.68
CA ALA A 190 -3.51 4.80 -16.82
C ALA A 190 -4.32 3.50 -16.66
N ASN A 191 -3.69 2.42 -16.19
CA ASN A 191 -4.35 1.15 -15.92
C ASN A 191 -5.43 1.29 -14.84
N VAL A 192 -5.12 1.94 -13.71
CA VAL A 192 -6.09 2.23 -12.64
C VAL A 192 -7.25 3.08 -13.18
N LEU A 193 -6.97 4.14 -13.94
CA LEU A 193 -7.99 5.01 -14.52
C LEU A 193 -8.91 4.28 -15.50
N ASN A 194 -8.37 3.31 -16.25
CA ASN A 194 -9.16 2.47 -17.15
C ASN A 194 -10.06 1.51 -16.37
N ASP A 195 -9.55 0.89 -15.31
CA ASP A 195 -10.34 0.00 -14.44
C ASP A 195 -11.52 0.75 -13.81
N ILE A 196 -11.28 1.88 -13.14
CA ILE A 196 -12.36 2.62 -12.44
C ILE A 196 -13.44 3.20 -13.37
N LYS A 197 -13.14 3.40 -14.66
CA LYS A 197 -14.09 3.87 -15.67
C LYS A 197 -14.94 2.74 -16.25
N SER A 198 -14.53 1.49 -16.08
CA SER A 198 -15.26 0.32 -16.56
C SER A 198 -16.57 0.14 -15.81
N GLU A 199 -17.63 -0.32 -16.50
CA GLU A 199 -18.88 -0.74 -15.86
C GLU A 199 -18.66 -1.95 -14.93
N ASP A 200 -17.65 -2.77 -15.25
CA ASP A 200 -17.19 -3.93 -14.46
C ASP A 200 -15.84 -3.62 -13.77
N CYS A 201 -15.74 -2.44 -13.15
CA CYS A 201 -14.55 -2.03 -12.41
C CYS A 201 -14.32 -2.90 -11.17
N SER A 202 -13.07 -3.06 -10.77
CA SER A 202 -12.70 -3.79 -9.54
C SER A 202 -13.42 -3.23 -8.31
N ASP A 203 -13.76 -4.12 -7.37
CA ASP A 203 -14.28 -3.71 -6.06
C ASP A 203 -13.15 -3.26 -5.15
N PHE A 204 -12.00 -3.94 -5.21
CA PHE A 204 -10.79 -3.57 -4.50
C PHE A 204 -9.64 -3.35 -5.48
N THR A 205 -9.10 -2.15 -5.50
CA THR A 205 -7.91 -1.80 -6.30
C THR A 205 -6.78 -1.44 -5.36
N PHE A 206 -5.60 -2.02 -5.58
CA PHE A 206 -4.37 -1.60 -4.92
C PHE A 206 -3.37 -1.20 -6.00
N CYS A 207 -2.74 -0.06 -5.86
CA CYS A 207 -1.64 0.32 -6.74
C CYS A 207 -0.46 0.85 -5.95
N ILE A 208 0.74 0.68 -6.50
CA ILE A 208 1.99 1.21 -5.96
C ILE A 208 2.61 2.09 -7.05
N LEU A 209 3.03 3.28 -6.66
CA LEU A 209 3.75 4.24 -7.48
C LEU A 209 5.20 4.30 -6.97
N GLU A 210 6.16 4.14 -7.87
CA GLU A 210 7.57 3.85 -7.57
C GLU A 210 8.47 5.09 -7.61
N TYR A 211 7.99 6.24 -8.13
CA TYR A 211 8.85 7.42 -8.31
C TYR A 211 9.59 7.89 -7.04
N PRO A 212 8.99 7.91 -5.83
CA PRO A 212 9.74 8.34 -4.66
C PRO A 212 10.84 7.36 -4.29
N ASP A 213 10.63 6.05 -4.45
CA ASP A 213 11.69 5.04 -4.26
C ASP A 213 12.81 5.19 -5.28
N HIS A 214 12.45 5.29 -6.56
CA HIS A 214 13.39 5.50 -7.66
C HIS A 214 14.28 6.72 -7.42
N ASN A 215 13.67 7.87 -7.10
CA ASN A 215 14.41 9.10 -6.80
C ASN A 215 15.18 8.99 -5.47
N GLY A 216 14.64 8.27 -4.49
CA GLY A 216 15.28 8.01 -3.21
C GLY A 216 16.59 7.23 -3.36
N HIS A 217 16.63 6.21 -4.23
CA HIS A 217 17.84 5.47 -4.55
C HIS A 217 18.90 6.33 -5.25
N GLY A 218 18.49 7.20 -6.17
CA GLY A 218 19.41 8.08 -6.91
C GLY A 218 19.94 9.27 -6.09
N PHE A 219 19.07 9.90 -5.29
CA PHE A 219 19.32 11.22 -4.68
C PHE A 219 19.28 11.22 -3.15
N LYS A 220 18.99 10.08 -2.53
CA LYS A 220 18.72 9.84 -1.09
C LYS A 220 17.29 10.19 -0.69
N PHE A 221 16.73 9.36 0.18
CA PHE A 221 15.41 9.50 0.81
C PHE A 221 15.36 10.66 1.83
N LEU A 222 15.59 11.88 1.37
CA LEU A 222 15.67 13.08 2.21
C LEU A 222 14.82 14.19 1.57
N PRO A 223 13.82 14.74 2.28
CA PRO A 223 12.99 15.83 1.74
C PRO A 223 13.76 17.12 1.42
N GLU A 224 14.99 17.29 1.90
CA GLU A 224 15.85 18.41 1.50
C GLU A 224 16.41 18.24 0.08
N LYS A 225 16.19 17.09 -0.57
CA LYS A 225 16.62 16.80 -1.94
C LYS A 225 15.50 17.17 -2.92
N PRO A 226 15.71 18.20 -3.77
CA PRO A 226 14.70 18.64 -4.72
C PRO A 226 14.21 17.53 -5.64
N GLU A 227 15.08 16.60 -6.04
CA GLU A 227 14.75 15.48 -6.92
C GLU A 227 13.81 14.48 -6.24
N TYR A 228 14.10 14.10 -4.98
CA TYR A 228 13.20 13.27 -4.19
C TYR A 228 11.87 13.99 -3.90
N MET A 229 11.90 15.31 -3.70
CA MET A 229 10.70 16.12 -3.48
C MET A 229 9.80 16.29 -4.71
N GLN A 230 10.35 16.12 -5.92
CA GLN A 230 9.60 16.22 -7.17
C GLN A 230 8.89 14.92 -7.56
N ALA A 231 9.24 13.81 -6.91
CA ALA A 231 8.58 12.52 -7.09
C ALA A 231 7.11 12.52 -6.64
#